data_AF-A0A7Y7M5M8-F1
#
_entry.id   AF-A0A7Y7M5M8-F1
#
_cell.length_a   1.000
_cell.length_b   1.000
_cell.length_c   1.000
_cell.angle_alpha   90.00
_cell.angle_beta   90.00
_cell.angle_gamma   90.00
#
_symmetry.space_group_name_H-M   'P 1'
#
loop_
_entity.id
_entity.type
_entity.pdbx_description
1 polymer ?
#
loop_
_entity_poly.entity_id
_entity_poly.type
_entity_poly.pdbx_seq_one_letter_code
_entity_poly.pdbx_strand_id
1 'polypeptide(L)' 'AALAVGNDTGPMHLAAAMGCPATVLFSRDSDPSLTAPLGRVPGQVRVIRVDDLATLSVDRVAASLG' A
#
# COMPACT_ATOMS: atom_id res chain seq x y z
N ALA A 1 -7.22 2.38 13.99
CA ALA A 1 -7.04 1.11 13.25
C ALA A 1 -5.62 0.61 13.47
N ALA A 2 -5.39 -0.71 13.43
CA ALA A 2 -4.05 -1.28 13.59
C ALA A 2 -3.19 -1.22 12.31
N LEU A 3 -3.84 -1.25 11.13
CA LEU A 3 -3.21 -1.26 9.81
C LEU A 3 -4.27 -0.85 8.75
N ALA A 4 -3.84 -0.27 7.63
CA ALA A 4 -4.62 -0.07 6.42
C ALA A 4 -4.11 -0.92 5.24
N VAL A 5 -5.04 -1.47 4.45
CA VAL A 5 -4.72 -2.16 3.18
C VAL A 5 -5.64 -1.62 2.10
N GLY A 6 -5.08 -1.26 0.96
CA GLY A 6 -5.86 -0.71 -0.15
C GLY A 6 -5.01 -0.40 -1.37
N ASN A 7 -5.66 -0.09 -2.48
CA ASN A 7 -5.00 0.40 -3.70
C ASN A 7 -4.53 1.85 -3.56
N ASP A 8 -3.66 2.28 -4.47
CA ASP A 8 -3.14 3.66 -4.54
C ASP A 8 -4.25 4.70 -4.80
N THR A 9 -4.84 5.18 -3.71
CA THR A 9 -5.93 6.17 -3.72
C THR A 9 -5.83 7.06 -2.49
N GLY A 10 -6.49 8.22 -2.51
CA GLY A 10 -6.50 9.20 -1.42
C GLY A 10 -6.64 8.65 0.01
N PRO A 11 -7.52 7.67 0.28
CA PRO A 11 -7.61 7.04 1.60
C PRO A 11 -6.28 6.42 2.10
N MET A 12 -5.49 5.81 1.23
CA MET A 12 -4.19 5.25 1.61
C MET A 12 -3.16 6.34 1.94
N HIS A 13 -3.22 7.47 1.21
CA HIS A 13 -2.43 8.66 1.51
C HIS A 13 -2.78 9.25 2.87
N LEU A 14 -4.07 9.38 3.18
CA LEU A 14 -4.54 9.84 4.49
C LEU A 14 -4.10 8.88 5.61
N ALA A 15 -4.27 7.56 5.43
CA ALA A 15 -3.84 6.58 6.42
C ALA A 15 -2.34 6.69 6.73
N ALA A 16 -1.50 6.75 5.69
CA ALA A 16 -0.06 6.92 5.85
C ALA A 16 0.30 8.24 6.54
N ALA A 17 -0.32 9.35 6.11
CA ALA A 17 -0.10 10.67 6.70
C ALA A 17 -0.55 10.75 8.17
N MET A 18 -1.48 9.90 8.60
CA MET A 18 -1.92 9.78 10.00
C MET A 18 -1.01 8.86 10.85
N GLY A 19 0.03 8.27 10.26
CA GLY A 19 0.96 7.37 10.96
C GLY A 19 0.46 5.93 11.03
N CYS A 20 -0.60 5.56 10.30
CA CYS A 20 -1.07 4.19 10.26
C CYS A 20 -0.11 3.33 9.41
N PRO A 21 0.34 2.15 9.90
CA PRO A 21 0.98 1.15 9.07
C PRO A 21 0.10 0.80 7.87
N ALA A 22 0.67 0.73 6.68
CA ALA A 22 -0.10 0.57 5.46
C ALA A 22 0.56 -0.37 4.45
N THR A 23 -0.23 -1.27 3.85
CA THR A 23 0.14 -1.99 2.63
C THR A 23 -0.64 -1.41 1.46
N VAL A 24 0.07 -0.81 0.52
CA VAL A 24 -0.52 -0.15 -0.66
C VAL A 24 -0.31 -1.01 -1.90
N LEU A 25 -1.39 -1.23 -2.65
CA LEU A 25 -1.42 -2.11 -3.82
C LEU A 25 -1.37 -1.29 -5.10
N PHE A 26 -0.41 -1.60 -5.97
CA PHE A 26 -0.20 -0.94 -7.25
C PHE A 26 -0.33 -1.95 -8.40
N SER A 27 -1.08 -1.56 -9.43
CA SER A 27 -1.07 -2.22 -10.75
C SER A 27 -0.01 -1.56 -11.66
N ARG A 28 0.02 -1.94 -12.94
CA ARG A 28 0.75 -1.22 -13.98
C ARG A 28 0.25 0.21 -14.24
N ASP A 29 -0.97 0.54 -13.80
CA ASP A 29 -1.64 1.80 -14.13
C ASP A 29 -1.13 2.99 -13.28
N SER A 30 -0.31 2.72 -12.26
CA SER A 30 0.33 3.74 -11.43
C SER A 30 1.78 3.35 -11.09
N ASP A 31 2.64 4.34 -10.92
CA ASP A 31 4.04 4.17 -10.54
C ASP A 31 4.23 4.58 -9.06
N PRO A 32 4.56 3.65 -8.16
CA PRO A 32 4.79 3.98 -6.76
C PRO A 32 6.00 4.89 -6.54
N SER A 33 6.94 4.98 -7.48
CA SER A 33 8.05 5.95 -7.37
C SER A 33 7.58 7.40 -7.45
N LEU A 34 6.39 7.63 -8.03
CA LEU A 34 5.79 8.95 -8.20
C LEU A 34 4.70 9.24 -7.17
N THR A 35 3.95 8.21 -6.77
CA THR A 35 2.66 8.38 -6.07
C THR A 35 2.52 7.55 -4.80
N ALA A 36 3.54 6.80 -4.37
CA ALA A 36 3.42 6.06 -3.12
C ALA A 36 3.12 6.99 -1.92
N PRO A 37 2.19 6.59 -1.02
CA PRO A 37 1.94 7.32 0.21
C PRO A 37 3.21 7.52 1.04
N LEU A 38 3.41 8.75 1.52
CA LEU A 38 4.51 9.07 2.42
C LEU A 38 4.10 8.76 3.86
N GLY A 39 4.78 7.78 4.46
CA GLY A 39 4.68 7.48 5.89
C GLY A 39 5.42 8.52 6.74
N ARG A 40 5.10 8.56 8.04
CA ARG A 40 5.79 9.42 9.02
C ARG A 40 7.15 8.85 9.44
N VAL A 41 7.32 7.55 9.35
CA VAL A 41 8.55 6.84 9.75
C VAL A 41 8.95 5.80 8.68
N PRO A 42 10.25 5.47 8.57
CA PRO A 42 10.71 4.40 7.69
C PRO A 42 10.01 3.07 7.96
N GLY A 43 9.65 2.34 6.91
CA GLY A 43 9.00 1.04 7.02
C GLY A 43 7.50 1.07 7.38
N GLN A 44 6.91 2.25 7.62
CA GLN A 44 5.48 2.36 7.90
C GLN A 44 4.61 1.95 6.70
N VAL A 45 5.04 2.30 5.48
CA VAL A 45 4.33 2.00 4.23
C VAL A 45 5.08 0.90 3.50
N ARG A 46 4.37 -0.18 3.17
CA ARG A 46 4.84 -1.24 2.26
C ARG A 46 4.08 -1.15 0.95
N VAL A 47 4.76 -1.43 -0.15
CA VAL A 47 4.18 -1.42 -1.49
C VAL A 47 4.21 -2.83 -2.06
N ILE A 48 3.08 -3.31 -2.55
CA ILE A 48 3.02 -4.47 -3.44
C ILE A 48 2.68 -3.97 -4.83
N ARG A 49 3.57 -4.22 -5.78
CA ARG A 49 3.34 -3.94 -7.20
C ARG A 49 3.19 -5.24 -7.99
N VAL A 50 2.20 -5.26 -8.86
CA VAL A 50 1.94 -6.29 -9.88
C VAL A 50 1.48 -5.61 -11.16
N ASP A 51 1.43 -6.34 -12.27
CA ASP A 51 0.90 -5.78 -13.52
C ASP A 51 -0.63 -5.63 -13.48
N ASP A 52 -1.33 -6.67 -13.01
CA ASP A 52 -2.79 -6.69 -12.85
C ASP A 52 -3.17 -7.08 -11.43
N LEU A 53 -3.85 -6.18 -10.71
CA LEU A 53 -4.31 -6.41 -9.35
C LEU A 53 -5.35 -7.52 -9.25
N ALA A 54 -6.09 -7.83 -10.31
CA ALA A 54 -7.02 -8.96 -10.32
C ALA A 54 -6.30 -10.31 -10.17
N THR A 55 -5.01 -10.37 -10.48
CA THR A 55 -4.18 -11.57 -10.34
C THR A 55 -3.44 -11.65 -9.00
N LEU A 56 -3.51 -10.60 -8.18
CA LEU A 56 -2.84 -10.57 -6.89
C LEU A 56 -3.56 -11.47 -5.88
N SER A 57 -2.88 -12.51 -5.41
CA SER A 57 -3.43 -13.40 -4.39
C SER A 57 -3.58 -12.69 -3.05
N VAL A 58 -4.66 -13.02 -2.34
CA VAL A 58 -4.90 -12.54 -0.98
C VAL A 58 -3.79 -12.99 -0.03
N ASP A 59 -3.25 -14.20 -0.21
CA ASP A 59 -2.16 -14.72 0.63
C ASP A 59 -0.91 -13.84 0.55
N ARG A 60 -0.57 -13.33 -0.65
CA ARG A 60 0.57 -12.41 -0.82
C ARG A 60 0.32 -11.07 -0.11
N VAL A 61 -0.92 -10.60 -0.10
CA VAL A 61 -1.29 -9.39 0.66
C VAL A 61 -1.18 -9.65 2.15
N ALA A 62 -1.72 -10.77 2.64
CA ALA A 62 -1.67 -11.16 4.05
C ALA A 62 -0.23 -11.30 4.56
N ALA A 63 0.66 -11.92 3.78
CA ALA A 63 2.08 -12.09 4.11
C ALA A 63 2.85 -10.75 4.23
N SER A 64 2.29 -9.64 3.75
CA SER A 64 2.92 -8.32 3.86
C SER A 64 2.59 -7.56 5.15
N LEU A 65 1.59 -8.04 5.92
CA LEU A 65 1.04 -7.30 7.06
C LEU A 65 1.88 -7.46 8.34
N GLY A 66 2.80 -8.41 8.36
CA GLY A 66 3.66 -8.74 9.50
C GLY A 66 4.25 -10.12 9.33
#